data_AF-A0A518FNN7-F1
#
_entry.id   AF-A0A518FNN7-F1
#
_cell.length_a   1.000
_cell.length_b   1.000
_cell.length_c   1.000
_cell.angle_alpha   90.00
_cell.angle_beta   90.00
_cell.angle_gamma   90.00
#
_symmetry.space_group_name_H-M   'P 1'
#
loop_
_entity.id
_entity.type
_entity.pdbx_description
1 polymer ?
#
loop_
_entity_poly.entity_id
_entity_poly.type
_entity_poly.pdbx_seq_one_letter_code
_entity_poly.pdbx_strand_id
1 'polypeptide(L)'
;MRNEHATTICLEHQAAETQATPHGTVCPRCKQRLYTNPPQGNLMSFWESQPVAYTLEREPCFAYSLLWEDYRIRSLHLPDTTSADEPATQVKSHS
;
A
#
# COMPACT_ATOMS: atom_id res chain seq x y z
N MET A 1 12.24 13.59 10.32
CA MET A 1 10.87 13.12 10.03
C MET A 1 10.98 11.66 9.65
N ARG A 2 10.57 10.75 10.54
CA ARG A 2 10.56 9.32 10.22
C ARG A 2 9.42 9.15 9.22
N ASN A 3 9.75 8.73 8.00
CA ASN A 3 8.75 8.17 7.09
C ASN A 3 8.23 6.91 7.78
N GLU A 4 7.14 7.03 8.51
CA GLU A 4 6.34 5.87 8.87
C GLU A 4 5.83 5.32 7.55
N HIS A 5 6.40 4.20 7.13
CA HIS A 5 6.11 3.62 5.83
C HIS A 5 4.64 3.22 5.81
N ALA A 6 3.82 3.94 5.04
CA ALA A 6 2.47 3.52 4.69
C ALA A 6 2.50 2.02 4.36
N THR A 7 1.73 1.23 5.10
CA THR A 7 1.77 -0.23 4.96
C THR A 7 1.12 -0.58 3.63
N THR A 8 1.90 -1.15 2.72
CA THR A 8 1.41 -1.62 1.42
C THR A 8 1.29 -3.14 1.38
N ILE A 9 0.18 -3.62 0.84
CA ILE A 9 -0.14 -5.04 0.73
C ILE A 9 -0.33 -5.41 -0.74
N CYS A 10 0.39 -6.42 -1.22
CA CYS A 10 0.17 -6.97 -2.55
C CYS A 10 -1.21 -7.66 -2.60
N LEU A 11 -2.11 -7.20 -3.47
CA LEU A 11 -3.46 -7.75 -3.59
C LEU A 11 -3.50 -9.16 -4.21
N GLU A 12 -2.51 -9.52 -5.02
CA GLU A 12 -2.44 -10.85 -5.63
C GLU A 12 -2.01 -11.91 -4.61
N HIS A 13 -0.97 -11.60 -3.84
CA HIS A 13 -0.34 -12.57 -2.92
C HIS A 13 -0.73 -12.38 -1.46
N GLN A 14 -1.52 -11.34 -1.15
CA GLN A 14 -1.97 -10.99 0.20
C GLN A 14 -0.81 -10.91 1.20
N ALA A 15 0.27 -10.23 0.80
CA ALA A 15 1.52 -10.16 1.54
C ALA A 15 2.07 -8.73 1.58
N ALA A 16 2.73 -8.39 2.69
CA ALA A 16 3.38 -7.09 2.87
C ALA A 16 4.46 -6.84 1.81
N GLU A 17 4.49 -5.62 1.29
CA GLU A 17 5.44 -5.22 0.25
C GLU A 17 6.69 -4.61 0.87
N THR A 18 7.57 -5.46 1.37
CA THR A 18 8.80 -5.07 2.06
C THR A 18 10.04 -5.12 1.18
N GLN A 19 9.92 -5.65 -0.05
CA GLN A 19 11.06 -5.96 -0.88
C GLN A 19 11.32 -4.86 -1.89
N ALA A 20 12.44 -4.16 -1.74
CA ALA A 20 12.88 -3.14 -2.68
C ALA A 20 13.20 -3.74 -4.07
N THR A 21 12.76 -3.03 -5.11
CA THR A 21 13.03 -3.25 -6.53
C THR A 21 13.22 -1.89 -7.23
N PRO A 22 13.71 -1.85 -8.48
CA PRO A 22 13.77 -0.60 -9.25
C PRO A 22 12.41 0.08 -9.49
N HIS A 23 11.29 -0.62 -9.29
CA HIS A 23 9.93 -0.13 -9.52
C HIS A 23 9.17 0.20 -8.23
N GLY A 24 9.87 0.24 -7.08
CA GLY A 24 9.29 0.42 -5.76
C GLY A 24 9.36 -0.85 -4.90
N THR A 25 8.64 -0.84 -3.79
CA THR A 25 8.53 -1.99 -2.89
C THR A 25 7.42 -2.93 -3.33
N VAL A 26 7.69 -4.23 -3.34
CA VAL A 26 6.73 -5.28 -3.71
C VAL A 26 6.80 -6.45 -2.72
N CYS A 27 5.85 -7.38 -2.78
CA CYS A 27 5.93 -8.59 -1.96
C CYS A 27 7.05 -9.55 -2.46
N PRO A 28 7.55 -10.48 -1.61
CA PRO A 28 8.60 -11.42 -2.01
C PRO A 28 8.31 -12.25 -3.27
N ARG A 29 7.05 -12.63 -3.48
CA ARG A 29 6.64 -13.44 -4.65
C ARG A 29 6.69 -12.61 -5.95
N CYS A 30 6.22 -11.36 -5.89
CA CYS A 30 6.33 -10.44 -7.01
C CYS A 30 7.81 -10.14 -7.34
N LYS A 31 8.65 -9.89 -6.32
CA LYS A 31 10.09 -9.69 -6.54
C LYS A 31 10.71 -10.93 -7.19
N GLN A 32 10.43 -12.13 -6.69
CA GLN A 32 10.95 -13.34 -7.30
C GLN A 32 10.56 -13.41 -8.78
N ARG A 33 9.28 -13.22 -9.11
CA ARG A 33 8.82 -13.22 -10.51
C ARG A 33 9.55 -12.19 -11.37
N LEU A 34 9.68 -10.95 -10.90
CA LEU A 34 10.38 -9.89 -11.64
C LEU A 34 11.83 -10.26 -12.01
N TYR A 35 12.48 -11.12 -11.23
CA TYR A 35 13.88 -11.51 -11.46
C TYR A 35 14.03 -12.87 -12.15
N THR A 36 13.09 -13.80 -11.95
CA THR A 36 13.17 -15.15 -12.56
C THR A 36 12.41 -15.28 -13.86
N ASN A 37 11.40 -14.43 -14.08
CA ASN A 37 10.60 -14.37 -15.30
C ASN A 37 10.11 -12.92 -15.50
N PRO A 38 11.02 -12.00 -15.90
CA PRO A 38 10.71 -10.59 -16.01
C PRO A 38 9.58 -10.36 -17.03
N PRO A 39 8.62 -9.48 -16.70
CA PRO A 39 7.50 -9.18 -17.59
C PRO A 39 7.94 -8.44 -18.85
N GLN A 40 7.13 -8.55 -19.90
CA GLN A 40 7.41 -7.97 -21.21
C GLN A 40 6.66 -6.65 -21.44
N GLY A 41 7.18 -5.86 -22.37
CA GLY A 41 6.57 -4.59 -22.79
C GLY A 41 6.88 -3.43 -21.86
N ASN A 42 6.19 -2.31 -22.10
CA ASN A 42 6.41 -1.08 -21.37
C ASN A 42 5.72 -1.12 -20.00
N LEU A 43 6.41 -0.61 -18.97
CA LEU A 43 5.82 -0.41 -17.66
C LEU A 43 4.95 0.85 -17.65
N MET A 44 3.70 0.71 -17.25
CA MET A 44 2.81 1.79 -16.87
C MET A 44 2.56 1.75 -15.36
N SER A 45 2.40 2.92 -14.75
CA SER A 45 2.05 3.02 -13.33
C SER A 45 0.95 4.04 -13.09
N PHE A 46 -0.02 3.69 -12.25
CA PHE A 46 -1.18 4.55 -11.97
C PHE A 46 -1.88 4.18 -10.67
N TRP A 47 -2.52 5.16 -10.06
CA TRP A 47 -3.50 4.95 -9.00
C TRP A 47 -4.87 4.58 -9.60
N GLU A 48 -5.51 3.59 -9.01
CA GLU A 48 -6.88 3.24 -9.39
C GLU A 48 -7.86 4.29 -8.88
N SER A 49 -8.84 4.64 -9.71
CA SER A 49 -9.78 5.74 -9.43
C SER A 49 -10.84 5.39 -8.39
N GLN A 50 -11.04 4.09 -8.12
CA GLN A 50 -12.03 3.59 -7.17
C GLN A 50 -11.32 2.89 -6.01
N PRO A 51 -11.85 3.02 -4.77
CA PRO A 51 -11.34 2.26 -3.64
C PRO A 51 -11.58 0.77 -3.88
N VAL A 52 -10.61 -0.04 -3.48
CA VAL A 52 -10.64 -1.50 -3.64
C VAL A 52 -10.97 -2.22 -2.34
N ALA A 53 -10.85 -1.51 -1.21
CA ALA A 53 -11.20 -1.98 0.13
C ALA A 53 -11.50 -0.76 1.02
N TYR A 54 -11.97 -1.05 2.24
CA TYR A 54 -12.14 -0.07 3.31
C TYR A 54 -11.55 -0.62 4.61
N THR A 55 -11.04 0.24 5.47
CA THR A 55 -10.66 -0.10 6.85
C THR A 55 -11.90 -0.41 7.70
N LEU A 56 -11.70 -0.89 8.93
CA LEU A 56 -12.81 -1.12 9.88
C LEU A 56 -13.50 0.21 10.26
N GLU A 57 -12.74 1.30 10.23
CA GLU A 57 -13.16 2.69 10.46
C GLU A 57 -13.84 3.31 9.21
N ARG A 58 -14.01 2.52 8.14
CA ARG A 58 -14.63 2.90 6.86
C ARG A 58 -13.81 3.90 6.05
N GLU A 59 -12.50 3.94 6.23
CA GLU A 59 -11.62 4.75 5.40
C GLU A 59 -11.33 4.04 4.07
N PRO A 60 -11.40 4.73 2.93
CA PRO A 60 -11.15 4.11 1.63
C PRO A 60 -9.67 3.74 1.45
N CYS A 61 -9.42 2.53 0.97
CA CYS A 61 -8.08 2.07 0.60
C CYS A 61 -7.97 1.98 -0.93
N PHE A 62 -6.96 2.64 -1.49
CA PHE A 62 -6.73 2.70 -2.93
C PHE A 62 -5.62 1.74 -3.35
N ALA A 63 -5.70 1.27 -4.60
CA ALA A 63 -4.67 0.45 -5.20
C ALA A 63 -3.77 1.26 -6.12
N TYR A 64 -2.46 1.10 -5.98
CA TYR A 64 -1.48 1.51 -6.97
C TYR A 64 -1.13 0.31 -7.86
N SER A 65 -1.13 0.52 -9.17
CA SER A 65 -0.88 -0.53 -10.16
C SER A 65 0.42 -0.29 -10.90
N LEU A 66 1.27 -1.33 -10.96
CA LEU A 66 2.35 -1.47 -11.93
C LEU A 66 1.87 -2.46 -13.00
N LEU A 67 1.78 -2.02 -14.24
CA LEU A 67 1.22 -2.79 -15.34
C LEU A 67 2.23 -2.90 -16.48
N TRP A 68 2.52 -4.15 -16.84
CA TRP A 68 3.18 -4.57 -18.07
C TRP A 68 2.15 -5.22 -18.99
N GLU A 69 2.56 -5.59 -20.19
CA GLU A 69 1.68 -6.19 -21.19
C GLU A 69 1.15 -7.56 -20.75
N ASP A 70 1.96 -8.34 -20.03
CA ASP A 70 1.68 -9.71 -19.59
C ASP A 70 1.61 -9.88 -18.07
N TYR A 71 1.78 -8.81 -17.29
CA TYR A 71 1.84 -8.89 -15.84
C TYR A 71 1.40 -7.61 -15.14
N ARG A 72 0.72 -7.77 -14.00
CA ARG A 72 0.29 -6.64 -13.17
C ARG A 72 0.59 -6.92 -11.70
N ILE A 73 1.12 -5.90 -11.03
CA ILE A 73 1.21 -5.86 -9.57
C ILE A 73 0.22 -4.79 -9.11
N ARG A 74 -0.64 -5.15 -8.14
CA ARG A 74 -1.56 -4.22 -7.48
C ARG A 74 -1.23 -4.15 -6.00
N SER A 75 -0.88 -2.95 -5.56
CA SER A 75 -0.48 -2.64 -4.18
C SER A 75 -1.61 -1.90 -3.51
N LEU A 76 -2.23 -2.48 -2.47
CA LEU A 76 -3.17 -1.80 -1.60
C LEU A 76 -2.39 -0.88 -0.68
N HIS A 77 -2.73 0.41 -0.67
CA HIS A 77 -2.20 1.36 0.30
C HIS A 77 -3.20 1.54 1.43
N LEU A 78 -2.79 1.15 2.64
CA LEU A 78 -3.53 1.44 3.85
C LEU A 78 -3.33 2.92 4.22
N PRO A 79 -4.35 3.61 4.73
CA PRO A 79 -4.20 4.96 5.25
C PRO A 79 -3.18 4.98 6.41
N ASP A 80 -2.46 6.10 6.56
CA ASP A 80 -1.49 6.26 7.63
C ASP A 80 -2.21 6.26 8.98
N THR A 81 -1.98 5.22 9.79
CA THR A 81 -2.48 5.15 11.16
C THR A 81 -1.59 5.96 12.09
N THR A 82 -1.45 7.27 11.86
CA THR A 82 -0.85 8.17 12.85
C THR A 82 -1.95 8.73 13.76
N SER A 83 -2.10 8.10 14.92
CA SER A 83 -2.77 8.61 16.14
C SER A 83 -4.30 8.56 16.18
N ALA A 84 -4.87 7.35 16.21
CA ALA A 84 -6.10 7.12 16.96
C ALA A 84 -5.76 6.68 18.38
N ASP A 85 -5.30 7.62 19.22
CA ASP A 85 -5.39 7.57 20.70
C ASP A 85 -4.60 8.75 21.31
N GLU A 86 -5.16 9.96 21.25
CA GLU A 86 -5.19 10.77 22.48
C GLU A 86 -6.67 10.96 22.82
N PRO A 87 -7.19 10.33 23.87
CA PRO A 87 -8.52 10.67 24.34
C PRO A 87 -8.49 12.14 24.72
N ALA A 88 -9.35 12.93 24.07
CA ALA A 88 -9.66 14.29 24.45
C ALA A 88 -10.01 14.28 25.95
N THR A 89 -9.04 14.66 26.78
CA THR A 89 -9.26 14.76 28.23
C THR A 89 -10.03 16.04 28.43
N GLN A 90 -11.35 15.95 28.28
CA GLN A 90 -12.29 16.93 28.79
C GLN A 90 -12.09 17.07 30.31
N VAL A 91 -11.86 18.32 30.72
CA VAL A 91 -12.38 18.96 31.94
C VAL A 91 -11.85 18.48 33.29
N LYS A 92 -11.00 19.32 33.91
CA LYS A 92 -11.14 19.84 35.29
C LYS A 92 -10.46 21.22 35.30
N SER A 93 -10.85 22.27 36.00
CA SER A 93 -12.00 22.70 36.80
C SER A 93 -11.66 24.15 37.18
N HIS A 94 -12.67 24.98 37.43
CA HIS A 94 -12.55 26.35 37.95
C HIS A 94 -11.54 26.51 39.10
N SER A 95 -10.81 27.64 39.11
CA SER A 95 -10.75 28.63 40.20
C SER A 95 -10.16 29.93 39.70
#